data_AF-A0A504HJS7-F1
#
_entry.id   AF-A0A504HJS7-F1
#
_cell.length_a   1.000
_cell.length_b   1.000
_cell.length_c   1.000
_cell.angle_alpha   90.00
_cell.angle_beta   90.00
_cell.angle_gamma   90.00
#
_symmetry.space_group_name_H-M   'P 1'
#
loop_
_entity.id
_entity.type
_entity.pdbx_description
1 polymer ?
#
loop_
_entity_poly.entity_id
_entity_poly.type
_entity_poly.pdbx_seq_one_letter_code
_entity_poly.pdbx_strand_id
1 'polypeptide(L)'
;FVAPGPVAVSRGWATQQLEEAHASQRERFRIVAGRAGAERPDAGATVCSCFNVGSNQITAAVASGCTNVEAIGAALKAGTNCGSCRSEIRAIIQAHRVQAAE
;
A
#
# COMPACT_ATOMS: atom_id res chain seq x y z
N PHE A 1 -7.37 24.47 -5.62
CA PHE A 1 -6.70 23.98 -4.40
C PHE A 1 -7.20 22.56 -4.13
N VAL A 2 -6.32 21.55 -4.10
CA VAL A 2 -6.72 20.13 -3.95
C VAL A 2 -6.60 19.66 -2.50
N ALA A 3 -5.56 20.05 -1.74
CA ALA A 3 -5.41 19.77 -0.30
C ALA A 3 -4.30 20.62 0.37
N PRO A 4 -4.32 20.84 1.71
CA PRO A 4 -3.28 21.54 2.47
C PRO A 4 -2.03 20.69 2.81
N GLY A 5 -2.02 19.40 2.46
CA GLY A 5 -0.89 18.49 2.69
C GLY A 5 -0.73 17.50 1.54
N PRO A 6 0.22 16.55 1.64
CA PRO A 6 0.40 15.51 0.65
C PRO A 6 -0.91 14.76 0.37
N VAL A 7 -1.20 14.50 -0.90
CA VAL A 7 -2.35 13.69 -1.30
C VAL A 7 -2.19 12.27 -0.78
N ALA A 8 -3.31 11.60 -0.45
CA ALA A 8 -3.34 10.33 0.27
C ALA A 8 -2.78 9.12 -0.52
N VAL A 9 -2.44 9.30 -1.80
CA VAL A 9 -1.94 8.24 -2.69
C VAL A 9 -0.43 8.31 -2.85
N SER A 10 0.19 7.14 -2.98
CA SER A 10 1.61 7.00 -3.28
C SER A 10 1.96 7.58 -4.64
N ARG A 11 3.22 8.01 -4.79
CA ARG A 11 3.77 8.45 -6.08
C ARG A 11 3.68 7.36 -7.14
N GLY A 12 3.95 6.10 -6.77
CA GLY A 12 3.92 4.97 -7.70
C GLY A 12 2.53 4.73 -8.28
N TRP A 13 1.49 4.80 -7.43
CA TRP A 13 0.12 4.73 -7.90
C TRP A 13 -0.23 5.90 -8.82
N ALA A 14 0.16 7.12 -8.45
CA ALA A 14 -0.12 8.31 -9.25
C ALA A 14 0.53 8.26 -10.64
N THR A 15 1.76 7.78 -10.73
CA THR A 15 2.45 7.61 -12.02
C THR A 15 1.80 6.53 -12.87
N GLN A 16 1.36 5.42 -12.28
CA GLN A 16 0.68 4.35 -13.01
C GLN A 16 -0.61 4.85 -13.70
N GLN A 17 -1.33 5.80 -13.10
CA GLN A 17 -2.56 6.33 -13.72
C GLN A 17 -2.32 7.05 -15.05
N LEU A 18 -1.09 7.47 -15.35
CA LEU A 18 -0.73 8.13 -16.61
C LEU A 18 -0.72 7.16 -17.79
N GLU A 19 -0.55 5.87 -17.53
CA GLU A 19 -0.51 4.80 -18.54
C GLU A 19 -1.89 4.19 -18.80
N GLU A 20 -2.88 4.55 -17.96
CA GLU A 20 -4.20 3.93 -17.95
C GLU A 20 -5.24 4.80 -18.70
N ALA A 21 -6.16 4.15 -19.41
CA ALA A 21 -7.26 4.82 -20.08
C ALA A 21 -8.46 4.98 -19.12
N HIS A 22 -8.83 6.23 -18.82
CA HIS A 22 -9.93 6.56 -17.91
C HIS A 22 -11.18 6.96 -18.70
N ALA A 23 -12.10 6.02 -18.88
CA ALA A 23 -13.27 6.17 -19.74
C ALA A 23 -14.28 7.21 -19.20
N SER A 24 -14.50 7.23 -17.89
CA SER A 24 -15.52 8.09 -17.27
C SER A 24 -14.93 9.36 -16.65
N GLN A 25 -15.75 10.42 -16.63
CA GLN A 25 -15.41 11.66 -15.91
C GLN A 25 -15.21 11.41 -14.41
N ARG A 26 -15.97 10.47 -13.82
CA ARG A 26 -15.86 10.10 -12.41
C ARG A 26 -14.52 9.46 -12.06
N GLU A 27 -13.95 8.64 -12.95
CA GLU A 27 -12.61 8.07 -12.76
C GLU A 27 -11.54 9.15 -12.82
N ARG A 28 -11.61 10.03 -13.83
CA ARG A 28 -10.68 11.16 -13.97
C ARG A 28 -10.68 12.07 -12.74
N PHE A 29 -11.85 12.39 -12.20
CA PHE A 29 -11.94 13.21 -10.98
C PHE A 29 -11.36 12.52 -9.74
N ARG A 30 -11.46 11.19 -9.62
CA ARG A 30 -10.82 10.47 -8.50
C ARG A 30 -9.30 10.60 -8.52
N ILE A 31 -8.69 10.53 -9.70
CA ILE A 31 -7.24 10.68 -9.89
C ILE A 31 -6.78 12.08 -9.53
N VAL A 32 -7.47 13.11 -10.04
CA VAL A 32 -7.18 14.52 -9.71
C VAL A 32 -7.35 14.80 -8.21
N ALA A 33 -8.32 14.15 -7.58
CA ALA A 33 -8.51 14.22 -6.13
C ALA A 33 -7.50 13.41 -5.31
N GLY A 34 -6.59 12.68 -5.96
CA GLY A 34 -5.60 11.83 -5.30
C GLY A 34 -6.25 10.70 -4.49
N ARG A 35 -7.28 10.05 -5.04
CA ARG A 35 -8.01 8.95 -4.38
C ARG A 35 -7.97 7.69 -5.24
N ALA A 36 -7.43 6.62 -4.68
CA ALA A 36 -7.51 5.30 -5.27
C ALA A 36 -8.96 4.75 -5.26
N GLY A 37 -9.29 3.93 -6.25
CA GLY A 37 -10.57 3.23 -6.30
C GLY A 37 -10.53 1.95 -5.46
N ALA A 38 -11.69 1.50 -4.98
CA ALA A 38 -11.80 0.24 -4.23
C ALA A 38 -11.30 -0.97 -5.04
N GLU A 39 -11.60 -1.01 -6.35
CA GLU A 39 -11.14 -2.07 -7.26
C GLU A 39 -9.63 -2.07 -7.50
N ARG A 40 -8.97 -0.92 -7.32
CA ARG A 40 -7.54 -0.74 -7.59
C ARG A 40 -6.93 0.13 -6.50
N PRO A 41 -6.77 -0.43 -5.29
CA PRO A 41 -6.26 0.30 -4.16
C PRO A 41 -4.80 0.69 -4.40
N ASP A 42 -4.40 1.82 -3.80
CA ASP A 42 -3.00 2.22 -3.77
C ASP A 42 -2.21 1.24 -2.90
N ALA A 43 -1.17 0.62 -3.47
CA ALA A 43 -0.29 -0.28 -2.76
C ALA A 43 0.54 0.44 -1.66
N GLY A 44 0.63 1.76 -1.72
CA GLY A 44 1.42 2.58 -0.80
C GLY A 44 2.89 2.62 -1.20
N ALA A 45 3.75 3.04 -0.27
CA ALA A 45 5.20 3.07 -0.50
C ALA A 45 5.73 1.65 -0.69
N THR A 46 6.58 1.41 -1.69
CA THR A 46 7.19 0.09 -1.93
C THR A 46 8.04 -0.32 -0.74
N VAL A 47 7.69 -1.45 -0.11
CA VAL A 47 8.43 -2.03 1.02
C VAL A 47 9.28 -3.21 0.56
N CYS A 48 8.75 -4.08 -0.30
CA CYS A 48 9.49 -5.21 -0.86
C CYS A 48 9.67 -5.06 -2.38
N SER A 49 10.86 -4.65 -2.80
CA SER A 49 11.18 -4.48 -4.22
C SER A 49 11.21 -5.79 -5.00
N CYS A 50 11.55 -6.92 -4.37
CA CYS A 50 11.61 -8.23 -5.04
C CYS A 50 10.28 -8.69 -5.63
N PHE A 51 9.18 -8.35 -4.96
CA PHE A 51 7.82 -8.77 -5.34
C PHE A 51 6.88 -7.59 -5.53
N ASN A 52 7.42 -6.37 -5.56
CA ASN A 52 6.69 -5.11 -5.70
C ASN A 52 5.52 -4.97 -4.70
N VAL A 53 5.77 -5.28 -3.43
CA VAL A 53 4.77 -5.19 -2.36
C VAL A 53 4.90 -3.86 -1.63
N GLY A 54 3.80 -3.13 -1.51
CA GLY A 54 3.73 -1.84 -0.83
C GLY A 54 3.19 -1.89 0.60
N SER A 55 3.36 -0.78 1.32
CA SER A 55 2.97 -0.61 2.72
C SER A 55 1.49 -0.87 2.97
N ASN A 56 0.59 -0.38 2.11
CA ASN A 56 -0.85 -0.53 2.30
C ASN A 56 -1.30 -1.99 2.11
N GLN A 57 -0.62 -2.74 1.22
CA GLN A 57 -0.87 -4.17 1.07
C GLN A 57 -0.47 -4.94 2.33
N ILE A 58 0.67 -4.58 2.93
CA ILE A 58 1.12 -5.17 4.20
C ILE A 58 0.14 -4.81 5.32
N THR A 59 -0.24 -3.54 5.46
CA THR A 59 -1.26 -3.09 6.43
C THR A 59 -2.57 -3.85 6.26
N ALA A 60 -3.05 -4.03 5.02
CA ALA A 60 -4.26 -4.80 4.76
C ALA A 60 -4.12 -6.28 5.17
N ALA A 61 -2.96 -6.90 4.94
CA ALA A 61 -2.69 -8.26 5.38
C ALA A 61 -2.59 -8.37 6.91
N VAL A 62 -2.06 -7.35 7.59
CA VAL A 62 -2.07 -7.28 9.05
C VAL A 62 -3.49 -7.16 9.59
N ALA A 63 -4.32 -6.30 8.98
CA ALA A 63 -5.72 -6.16 9.31
C ALA A 63 -6.54 -7.44 9.07
N SER A 64 -6.12 -8.29 8.12
CA SER A 64 -6.73 -9.61 7.89
C SER A 64 -6.20 -10.72 8.82
N GLY A 65 -5.28 -10.40 9.74
CA GLY A 65 -4.81 -11.31 10.79
C GLY A 65 -3.35 -11.77 10.68
N CYS A 66 -2.55 -11.23 9.74
CA CYS A 66 -1.13 -11.55 9.68
C CYS A 66 -0.37 -10.85 10.82
N THR A 67 0.16 -11.60 11.78
CA THR A 67 0.82 -11.04 12.98
C THR A 67 2.35 -11.16 13.00
N ASN A 68 2.95 -11.78 11.99
CA ASN A 68 4.40 -11.94 11.88
C ASN A 68 4.87 -11.89 10.41
N VAL A 69 6.19 -11.78 10.22
CA VAL A 69 6.82 -11.63 8.90
C VAL A 69 6.57 -12.88 8.04
N GLU A 70 6.53 -14.05 8.66
CA GLU A 70 6.31 -15.34 8.00
C GLU A 70 4.89 -15.42 7.40
N ALA A 71 3.87 -14.99 8.14
CA ALA A 71 2.49 -14.90 7.69
C ALA A 71 2.35 -13.88 6.54
N ILE A 72 3.00 -12.72 6.65
CA ILE A 72 3.09 -11.75 5.56
C ILE A 72 3.78 -12.36 4.32
N GLY A 73 4.86 -13.13 4.53
CA GLY A 73 5.55 -13.85 3.46
C GLY A 73 4.67 -14.91 2.79
N ALA A 74 3.83 -15.62 3.55
CA ALA A 74 2.87 -16.57 2.99
C ALA A 74 1.78 -15.87 2.17
N ALA A 75 1.26 -14.74 2.65
CA ALA A 75 0.17 -14.01 2.00
C ALA A 75 0.63 -13.19 0.77
N LEU A 76 1.78 -12.51 0.88
CA LEU A 76 2.24 -11.50 -0.08
C LEU A 76 3.60 -11.81 -0.71
N LYS A 77 4.28 -12.89 -0.32
CA LYS A 77 5.68 -13.22 -0.69
C LYS A 77 6.72 -12.23 -0.16
N ALA A 78 6.31 -11.13 0.48
CA ALA A 78 7.25 -10.14 1.01
C ALA A 78 8.15 -10.75 2.10
N GLY A 79 9.46 -10.54 1.99
CA GLY A 79 10.43 -11.03 2.96
C GLY A 79 10.93 -12.47 2.75
N THR A 80 10.58 -13.11 1.62
CA THR A 80 10.97 -14.51 1.30
C THR A 80 12.11 -14.64 0.28
N ASN A 81 12.54 -13.55 -0.37
CA ASN A 81 13.64 -13.54 -1.35
C ASN A 81 14.95 -13.01 -0.73
N CYS A 82 15.27 -11.72 -0.86
CA CYS A 82 16.52 -11.14 -0.33
C CYS A 82 16.44 -10.78 1.17
N GLY A 83 15.23 -10.71 1.74
CA GLY A 83 15.00 -10.46 3.16
C GLY A 83 15.23 -9.01 3.66
N SER A 84 15.66 -8.06 2.83
CA SER A 84 15.95 -6.68 3.26
C SER A 84 14.75 -5.94 3.86
N CYS A 85 13.54 -6.23 3.36
CA CYS A 85 12.29 -5.64 3.82
C CYS A 85 11.76 -6.20 5.15
N ARG A 86 12.39 -7.23 5.74
CA ARG A 86 11.88 -7.91 6.93
C ARG A 86 11.81 -7.00 8.17
N SER A 87 12.76 -6.07 8.33
CA SER A 87 12.74 -5.09 9.43
C SER A 87 11.56 -4.12 9.29
N GLU A 88 11.35 -3.59 8.09
CA GLU A 88 10.25 -2.68 7.76
C GLU A 88 8.88 -3.35 7.99
N ILE A 89 8.73 -4.60 7.53
CA ILE A 89 7.50 -5.38 7.75
C ILE A 89 7.19 -5.52 9.25
N ARG A 90 8.20 -5.79 10.09
CA ARG A 90 7.99 -5.84 11.56
C ARG A 90 7.56 -4.50 12.13
N ALA A 91 8.13 -3.39 11.65
CA ALA A 91 7.75 -2.06 12.09
C ALA A 91 6.27 -1.77 11.78
N ILE A 92 5.81 -2.12 10.56
CA ILE A 92 4.41 -1.97 10.16
C ILE A 92 3.48 -2.83 11.04
N ILE A 93 3.83 -4.11 11.26
CA ILE A 93 3.06 -5.00 12.15
C ILE A 93 2.95 -4.40 13.55
N GLN A 94 4.06 -3.90 14.10
CA GLN A 94 4.08 -3.34 15.45
C GLN A 94 3.26 -2.05 15.55
N ALA A 95 3.38 -1.14 14.58
CA ALA A 95 2.60 0.09 14.53
C ALA A 95 1.08 -0.21 14.52
N HIS A 96 0.66 -1.21 13.74
CA HIS A 96 -0.75 -1.60 13.65
C HIS A 96 -1.29 -2.21 14.96
N ARG A 97 -0.42 -2.86 15.75
CA ARG A 97 -0.81 -3.39 17.08
C ARG A 97 -1.02 -2.29 18.11
N VAL A 98 -0.25 -1.20 18.04
CA VAL A 98 -0.42 -0.05 18.92
C VAL A 98 -1.76 0.63 18.64
N GLN A 99 -2.09 0.85 17.35
CA GLN A 99 -3.34 1.48 16.94
C GLN A 99 -4.61 0.68 17.29
N ALA A 100 -4.51 -0.65 17.43
CA ALA A 100 -5.65 -1.49 17.81
C ALA A 100 -5.90 -1.53 19.32
N ALA A 101 -4.97 -1.01 20.14
CA ALA A 101 -5.08 -0.97 21.59
C ALA A 101 -5.55 0.41 22.12
N GLU A 102 -5.60 1.42 21.25
CA GLU A 102 -6.16 2.76 21.50
C GLU A 102 -7.64 2.82 21.08
#